data_AF-A0A923C0V0-F1
#
_entry.id   AF-A0A923C0V0-F1
#
_cell.length_a   1.000
_cell.length_b   1.000
_cell.length_c   1.000
_cell.angle_alpha   90.00
_cell.angle_beta   90.00
_cell.angle_gamma   90.00
#
_symmetry.space_group_name_H-M   'P 1'
#
loop_
_entity.id
_entity.type
_entity.pdbx_description
1 polymer ?
#
loop_
_entity_poly.entity_id
_entity_poly.type
_entity_poly.pdbx_seq_one_letter_code
_entity_poly.pdbx_strand_id
1 'polypeptide(L)'
;MFPGRNKFSELFMVSSIMPSATPPSMGPAGEGKGGAAASPERSEIGKRFEQMLWAEMLSHAGLEKSLTLGGGEAASAFSRYVVESIAADLAETHPLGLARRVDDLTAGQGAAQVSQKGAPE
;
A
#
# COMPACT_ATOMS: atom_id res chain seq x y z
N MET A 1 -51.99 10.89 -30.34
CA MET A 1 -53.18 10.01 -30.34
C MET A 1 -52.72 8.58 -30.67
N PHE A 2 -52.47 7.78 -29.61
CA PHE A 2 -52.29 6.30 -29.53
C PHE A 2 -51.23 5.57 -30.43
N PRO A 3 -50.74 4.36 -30.06
CA PRO A 3 -50.03 4.03 -28.82
C PRO A 3 -48.88 3.01 -28.99
N GLY A 4 -48.11 2.78 -27.91
CA GLY A 4 -47.75 1.44 -27.45
C GLY A 4 -46.59 0.70 -28.13
N ARG A 5 -45.51 0.46 -27.37
CA ARG A 5 -44.93 -0.88 -27.23
C ARG A 5 -44.03 -0.99 -26.00
N ASN A 6 -44.47 -1.92 -25.15
CA ASN A 6 -43.88 -2.42 -23.92
C ASN A 6 -42.40 -2.78 -24.04
N LYS A 7 -41.61 -2.46 -23.01
CA LYS A 7 -40.51 -3.34 -22.57
C LYS A 7 -40.53 -3.47 -21.06
N PHE A 8 -40.83 -4.69 -20.65
CA PHE A 8 -40.67 -5.25 -19.32
C PHE A 8 -39.36 -4.79 -18.69
N SER A 9 -39.42 -4.19 -17.51
CA SER A 9 -38.28 -4.11 -16.61
C SER A 9 -38.58 -5.11 -15.50
N GLU A 10 -37.89 -6.25 -15.55
CA GLU A 10 -37.97 -7.31 -14.57
C GLU A 10 -37.59 -6.80 -13.18
N LEU A 11 -38.50 -6.96 -12.24
CA LEU A 11 -38.26 -6.87 -10.81
C LEU A 11 -37.56 -8.14 -10.37
N PHE A 12 -36.23 -8.18 -10.45
CA PHE A 12 -35.44 -9.23 -9.81
C PHE A 12 -35.38 -8.98 -8.30
N MET A 13 -36.32 -9.64 -7.64
CA MET A 13 -36.31 -9.95 -6.22
C MET A 13 -35.20 -10.98 -5.97
N VAL A 14 -34.05 -10.56 -5.45
CA VAL A 14 -33.05 -11.48 -4.89
C VAL A 14 -32.87 -11.21 -3.41
N SER A 15 -33.59 -12.00 -2.62
CA SER A 15 -33.32 -12.20 -1.20
C SER A 15 -32.04 -13.03 -1.11
N SER A 16 -31.01 -12.53 -0.42
CA SER A 16 -29.84 -13.34 -0.05
C SER A 16 -29.61 -13.24 1.45
N ILE A 17 -29.68 -14.43 2.03
CA ILE A 17 -29.59 -14.78 3.43
C ILE A 17 -28.11 -14.66 3.83
N MET A 18 -27.80 -13.92 4.88
CA MET A 18 -26.43 -13.86 5.42
C MET A 18 -26.19 -15.05 6.36
N PRO A 19 -25.17 -15.90 6.12
CA PRO A 19 -24.74 -16.88 7.11
C PRO A 19 -23.96 -16.19 8.24
N SER A 20 -24.36 -16.49 9.47
CA SER A 20 -23.66 -16.12 10.71
C SER A 20 -22.29 -16.78 10.74
N ALA A 21 -21.22 -15.99 10.70
CA ALA A 21 -19.85 -16.45 10.86
C ALA A 21 -19.48 -16.41 12.36
N THR A 22 -19.38 -17.59 12.97
CA THR A 22 -18.81 -17.76 14.32
C THR A 22 -17.28 -17.62 14.23
N PRO A 23 -16.62 -16.71 14.97
CA PRO A 23 -15.17 -16.65 14.98
C PRO A 23 -14.59 -17.81 15.81
N PRO A 24 -13.52 -18.49 15.34
CA PRO A 24 -12.80 -19.46 16.15
C PRO A 24 -12.07 -18.75 17.29
N SER A 25 -12.38 -19.18 18.52
CA SER A 25 -11.62 -18.87 19.72
C SER A 25 -10.23 -19.50 19.61
N MET A 26 -9.22 -18.66 19.40
CA MET A 26 -7.82 -19.06 19.48
C MET A 26 -7.24 -18.46 20.76
N GLY A 27 -7.06 -19.30 21.77
CA GLY A 27 -6.40 -18.91 23.01
C GLY A 27 -4.93 -18.55 22.78
N PRO A 28 -4.34 -17.66 23.60
CA PRO A 28 -2.93 -17.32 23.48
C PRO A 28 -2.10 -18.30 24.33
N ALA A 29 -1.28 -19.12 23.67
CA ALA A 29 -0.18 -19.83 24.32
C ALA A 29 1.03 -19.73 23.41
N GLY A 30 2.00 -18.90 23.82
CA GLY A 30 3.22 -18.66 23.07
C GLY A 30 3.98 -17.49 23.67
N GLU A 31 4.71 -17.81 24.74
CA GLU A 31 5.64 -16.95 25.48
C GLU A 31 6.51 -16.08 24.58
N GLY A 32 6.64 -14.82 24.99
CA GLY A 32 7.52 -13.86 24.36
C GLY A 32 8.99 -14.20 24.56
N LYS A 33 9.77 -14.07 23.49
CA LYS A 33 11.20 -13.76 23.58
C LYS A 33 11.70 -13.10 22.30
N GLY A 34 12.17 -11.87 22.44
CA GLY A 34 13.19 -11.30 21.55
C GLY A 34 12.65 -10.35 20.48
N GLY A 35 12.94 -9.06 20.68
CA GLY A 35 13.00 -7.96 19.71
C GLY A 35 12.29 -8.16 18.38
N ALA A 36 11.25 -7.35 18.13
CA ALA A 36 10.73 -7.13 16.80
C ALA A 36 11.83 -6.48 15.93
N ALA A 37 12.75 -7.30 15.43
CA ALA A 37 13.49 -7.00 14.23
C ALA A 37 12.44 -6.66 13.17
N ALA A 38 12.61 -5.52 12.50
CA ALA A 38 11.74 -5.14 11.39
C ALA A 38 11.55 -6.36 10.48
N SER A 39 10.32 -6.86 10.38
CA SER A 39 10.02 -8.01 9.54
C SER A 39 10.57 -7.73 8.14
N PRO A 40 11.27 -8.67 7.47
CA PRO A 40 11.85 -8.42 6.15
C PRO A 40 10.85 -7.81 5.16
N GLU A 41 9.58 -8.19 5.28
CA GLU A 41 8.45 -7.61 4.55
C GLU A 41 8.27 -6.09 4.76
N ARG A 42 8.40 -5.59 6.00
CA ARG A 42 8.31 -4.14 6.28
C ARG A 42 9.48 -3.38 5.67
N SER A 43 10.67 -3.97 5.72
CA SER A 43 11.84 -3.39 5.07
C SER A 43 11.63 -3.27 3.55
N GLU A 44 11.04 -4.28 2.92
CA GLU A 44 10.69 -4.22 1.49
C GLU A 44 9.63 -3.17 1.18
N ILE A 45 8.58 -3.06 2.00
CA ILE A 45 7.55 -2.02 1.86
C ILE A 45 8.18 -0.63 1.95
N GLY A 46 9.06 -0.42 2.93
CA GLY A 46 9.77 0.84 3.10
C GLY A 46 10.63 1.21 1.89
N LYS A 47 11.34 0.24 1.31
CA LYS A 47 12.11 0.45 0.07
C LYS A 47 11.22 0.84 -1.11
N ARG A 48 10.09 0.14 -1.30
CA ARG A 48 9.13 0.46 -2.38
C ARG A 48 8.52 1.86 -2.19
N PHE A 49 8.25 2.25 -0.95
CA PHE A 49 7.79 3.60 -0.63
C PHE A 49 8.82 4.66 -1.00
N GLU A 50 10.09 4.47 -0.61
CA GLU A 50 11.16 5.40 -0.95
C GLU A 50 11.42 5.46 -2.47
N GLN A 51 11.31 4.34 -3.18
CA GLN A 51 11.35 4.31 -4.64
C GLN A 51 10.24 5.17 -5.27
N MET A 52 8.99 5.04 -4.80
CA MET A 52 7.88 5.87 -5.30
C MET A 52 8.12 7.36 -5.04
N LEU A 53 8.66 7.70 -3.86
CA LEU A 53 9.02 9.09 -3.55
C LEU A 53 10.12 9.63 -4.45
N TRP A 54 11.16 8.84 -4.72
CA TRP A 54 12.21 9.22 -5.65
C TRP A 54 11.67 9.44 -7.06
N ALA A 55 10.80 8.56 -7.55
CA ALA A 55 10.18 8.71 -8.86
C ALA A 55 9.39 10.02 -8.97
N GLU A 56 8.60 10.35 -7.94
CA GLU A 56 7.83 11.60 -7.89
C GLU A 56 8.76 12.82 -7.87
N MET A 57 9.80 12.81 -7.04
CA MET A 57 10.78 13.89 -6.96
C MET A 57 11.50 14.12 -8.29
N LEU A 58 11.89 13.06 -8.97
CA LEU A 58 12.58 13.12 -10.27
C LEU A 58 11.64 13.62 -11.38
N SER A 59 10.38 13.17 -11.39
CA SER A 59 9.38 13.69 -12.33
C SER A 59 9.13 15.18 -12.08
N HIS A 60 8.97 15.60 -10.82
CA HIS A 60 8.83 17.00 -10.41
C HIS A 60 10.05 17.88 -10.73
N ALA A 61 11.26 17.33 -10.63
CA ALA A 61 12.49 18.00 -11.06
C ALA A 61 12.54 18.22 -12.60
N GLY A 62 11.58 17.67 -13.33
CA GLY A 62 11.45 17.83 -14.78
C GLY A 62 12.26 16.81 -15.57
N LEU A 63 12.78 15.75 -14.94
CA LEU A 63 13.57 14.73 -15.63
C LEU A 63 12.75 14.07 -16.75
N GLU A 64 11.52 13.65 -16.43
CA GLU A 64 10.59 13.07 -17.40
C GLU A 64 10.31 14.02 -18.57
N LYS A 65 10.08 15.30 -18.28
CA LYS A 65 9.85 16.33 -19.30
C LYS A 65 11.07 16.57 -20.18
N SER A 66 12.27 16.50 -19.61
CA SER A 66 13.51 16.70 -20.35
C SER A 66 13.80 15.57 -21.33
N LEU A 67 13.47 14.33 -20.94
CA LEU A 67 13.66 13.12 -21.76
C LEU A 67 12.61 13.00 -22.87
N THR A 68 11.45 13.63 -22.70
CA THR A 68 10.35 13.67 -23.68
C THR A 68 10.45 14.80 -24.69
N LEU A 69 11.44 15.70 -24.59
CA LEU A 69 11.57 16.85 -25.51
C LEU A 69 11.67 16.40 -26.98
N GLY A 70 10.59 16.60 -27.74
CA GLY A 70 10.51 16.30 -29.17
C GLY A 70 10.19 14.84 -29.53
N GLY A 71 10.00 13.97 -28.54
CA GLY A 71 9.59 12.58 -28.75
C GLY A 71 8.11 12.40 -28.42
N GLY A 72 7.33 11.85 -29.35
CA GLY A 72 5.90 11.59 -29.13
C GLY A 72 5.62 10.53 -28.04
N GLU A 73 4.47 9.87 -28.11
CA GLU A 73 3.98 8.96 -27.06
C GLU A 73 5.00 7.89 -26.61
N ALA A 74 5.79 7.34 -27.55
CA ALA A 74 6.82 6.36 -27.25
C ALA A 74 7.94 6.93 -26.35
N ALA A 75 8.32 8.19 -26.54
CA ALA A 75 9.32 8.83 -25.68
C ALA A 75 8.74 9.12 -24.30
N SER A 76 7.44 9.37 -24.17
CA SER A 76 6.76 9.51 -22.87
C SER A 76 6.85 8.24 -22.04
N ALA A 77 6.44 7.10 -22.60
CA ALA A 77 6.52 5.81 -21.92
C ALA A 77 7.97 5.43 -21.55
N PHE A 78 8.92 5.67 -22.45
CA PHE A 78 10.33 5.44 -22.16
C PHE A 78 10.87 6.34 -21.05
N SER A 79 10.52 7.63 -21.07
CA SER A 79 10.97 8.59 -20.06
C SER A 79 10.48 8.21 -18.67
N ARG A 80 9.23 7.79 -18.56
CA ARG A 80 8.66 7.26 -17.32
C ARG A 80 9.41 6.02 -16.84
N TYR A 81 9.68 5.07 -17.74
CA TYR A 81 10.48 3.88 -17.41
C TYR A 81 11.89 4.23 -16.89
N VAL A 82 12.55 5.21 -17.51
CA VAL A 82 13.88 5.67 -17.08
C VAL A 82 13.82 6.30 -15.69
N VAL A 83 12.83 7.15 -15.43
CA VAL A 83 12.61 7.76 -14.11
C VAL A 83 12.39 6.68 -13.04
N GLU A 84 11.53 5.71 -13.30
CA GLU A 84 11.25 4.60 -12.38
C GLU A 84 12.50 3.73 -12.12
N SER A 85 13.33 3.53 -13.14
CA SER A 85 14.58 2.77 -13.02
C SER A 85 15.63 3.50 -12.18
N ILE A 86 15.79 4.81 -12.40
CA ILE A 86 16.69 5.64 -11.58
C ILE A 86 16.19 5.71 -10.13
N ALA A 87 14.88 5.84 -9.93
CA ALA A 87 14.29 5.87 -8.60
C ALA A 87 14.52 4.56 -7.83
N ALA A 88 14.48 3.41 -8.51
CA ALA A 88 14.80 2.12 -7.90
C ALA A 88 16.26 2.07 -7.42
N ASP A 89 17.20 2.47 -8.29
CA ASP A 89 18.63 2.52 -7.96
C ASP A 89 18.92 3.48 -6.81
N LEU A 90 18.30 4.66 -6.80
CA LEU A 90 18.44 5.62 -5.70
C LEU A 90 17.84 5.13 -4.38
N ALA A 91 16.70 4.42 -4.41
CA ALA A 91 16.13 3.84 -3.20
C ALA A 91 17.05 2.76 -2.58
N GLU A 92 17.86 2.08 -3.38
CA GLU A 92 18.82 1.09 -2.92
C GLU A 92 20.14 1.72 -2.44
N THR A 93 20.69 2.65 -3.22
CA THR A 93 22.03 3.21 -3.01
C THR A 93 22.03 4.46 -2.12
N HIS A 94 20.95 5.23 -2.16
CA HIS A 94 20.78 6.50 -1.45
C HIS A 94 19.41 6.56 -0.74
N PRO A 95 19.16 5.66 0.23
CA PRO A 95 17.89 5.64 0.96
C PRO A 95 17.69 6.93 1.75
N LEU A 96 16.46 7.45 1.73
CA LEU A 96 16.06 8.65 2.48
C LEU A 96 15.94 8.36 3.99
N GLY A 97 15.90 7.07 4.37
CA GLY A 97 15.82 6.63 5.75
C GLY A 97 14.42 6.79 6.35
N LEU A 98 13.41 7.03 5.53
CA LEU A 98 12.01 7.18 5.94
C LEU A 98 11.43 5.84 6.36
N ALA A 99 11.77 4.76 5.67
CA ALA A 99 11.39 3.40 6.01
C ALA A 99 11.72 3.08 7.48
N ARG A 100 12.97 3.34 7.87
CA ARG A 100 13.45 3.12 9.25
C ARG A 100 12.70 4.00 10.26
N ARG A 101 12.46 5.26 9.93
CA ARG A 101 11.72 6.18 10.82
C ARG A 101 10.28 5.72 11.04
N VAL A 102 9.61 5.23 10.00
CA VAL A 102 8.25 4.69 10.09
C VAL A 102 8.23 3.40 10.93
N ASP A 103 9.22 2.53 10.76
CA ASP A 103 9.36 1.34 11.60
C ASP A 103 9.56 1.71 13.09
N ASP A 104 10.44 2.68 13.38
CA ASP A 104 10.69 3.15 14.75
C ASP A 104 9.42 3.71 15.40
N LEU A 105 8.65 4.52 14.66
CA LEU A 105 7.39 5.12 15.13
C LEU A 105 6.31 4.06 15.38
N THR A 106 6.16 3.11 14.47
CA THR A 106 5.12 2.06 14.59
C THR A 106 5.48 1.01 15.64
N ALA A 107 6.78 0.71 15.84
CA ALA A 107 7.24 -0.17 16.92
C ALA A 107 6.96 0.41 18.31
N GLY A 108 7.12 1.73 18.49
CA GLY A 108 6.79 2.42 19.75
C GLY A 108 5.29 2.38 20.09
N GLN A 109 4.42 2.34 19.08
CA GLN A 109 2.96 2.25 19.28
C GLN A 109 2.49 0.84 19.67
N GLY A 110 3.17 -0.22 19.21
CA GLY A 110 2.84 -1.61 19.57
C GLY A 110 3.08 -1.94 21.04
N ALA A 111 4.09 -1.33 21.67
CA ALA A 111 4.41 -1.54 23.09
C ALA A 111 3.36 -0.93 24.03
N ALA A 112 2.73 0.18 23.66
CA ALA A 112 1.72 0.86 24.48
C ALA A 112 0.37 0.12 24.56
N GLN A 113 0.04 -0.75 23.59
CA GLN A 113 -1.22 -1.51 23.60
C GLN A 113 -1.18 -2.79 24.45
N VAL A 114 0.00 -3.38 24.68
CA VAL A 114 0.13 -4.64 25.44
C VAL A 114 -0.11 -4.43 26.94
N SER A 115 0.18 -3.26 27.49
CA SER A 115 0.07 -2.97 28.93
C SER A 115 -1.36 -2.69 29.43
N GLN A 116 -2.38 -2.58 28.57
CA GLN A 116 -3.77 -2.34 29.02
C GLN A 116 -4.63 -3.60 29.14
N LYS A 117 -4.17 -4.78 28.68
CA LYS A 117 -4.97 -6.03 28.72
C LYS A 117 -4.61 -6.96 29.89
N GLY A 118 -4.15 -6.40 31.01
CA GLY A 118 -3.64 -7.16 32.16
C GLY A 118 -4.12 -6.62 33.50
N ALA A 119 -5.43 -6.53 33.70
CA ALA A 119 -6.02 -6.39 35.04
C ALA A 119 -7.19 -7.38 35.18
N PRO A 120 -6.96 -8.56 35.79
CA PRO A 120 -8.04 -9.37 36.33
C PRO A 120 -8.32 -8.94 37.78
N GLU A 121 -9.55 -8.49 38.06
CA GLU A 121 -10.19 -8.68 39.38
C GLU A 121 -11.12 -9.90 39.30
#